data_AF-O83053-F1
#
_entry.id   AF-O83053-F1
#
_cell.length_a   1.000
_cell.length_b   1.000
_cell.length_c   1.000
_cell.angle_alpha   90.00
_cell.angle_beta   90.00
_cell.angle_gamma   90.00
#
_symmetry.space_group_name_H-M   'P 1'
#
loop_
_entity.id
_entity.type
_entity.pdbx_description
1 polymer ?
#
loop_
_entity_poly.entity_id
_entity_poly.type
_entity_poly.pdbx_seq_one_letter_code
_entity_poly.pdbx_strand_id
1 'polypeptide(L)'
;MTMGFVEYARKIIDGEPRKDDMREALAESFDLFTRDAHWRIAPYLRLKTHEIVPNHVLVYTDTYVLGKFTLPVTDQVLPEGYWALTAKE
;
A
#
# COMPACT_ATOMS: atom_id res chain seq x y z
N MET A 1 4.66 -7.32 7.75
CA MET A 1 5.46 -6.34 6.97
C MET A 1 6.85 -6.87 6.64
N THR A 2 7.76 -7.13 7.59
CA THR A 2 9.15 -7.55 7.29
C THR A 2 9.28 -8.68 6.27
N MET A 3 8.48 -9.75 6.39
CA MET A 3 8.51 -10.88 5.45
C MET A 3 8.16 -10.50 4.00
N GLY A 4 7.20 -9.60 3.79
CA GLY A 4 6.84 -9.18 2.43
C GLY A 4 7.94 -8.34 1.76
N PHE A 5 8.73 -7.58 2.54
CA PHE A 5 9.93 -6.94 1.99
C PHE A 5 11.01 -7.95 1.62
N VAL A 6 11.22 -8.98 2.46
CA VAL A 6 12.18 -10.06 2.15
C VAL A 6 11.75 -10.78 0.88
N GLU A 7 10.47 -11.11 0.74
CA GLU A 7 9.93 -11.78 -0.44
C GLU A 7 10.03 -10.92 -1.70
N TYR A 8 9.70 -9.63 -1.60
CA TYR A 8 9.88 -8.70 -2.72
C TYR A 8 11.36 -8.61 -3.16
N ALA A 9 12.29 -8.50 -2.20
CA ALA A 9 13.72 -8.48 -2.49
C ALA A 9 14.20 -9.80 -3.10
N ARG A 10 13.72 -10.95 -2.58
CA ARG A 10 14.03 -12.28 -3.10
C ARG A 10 13.60 -12.40 -4.57
N LYS A 11 12.36 -12.03 -4.92
CA LYS A 11 11.87 -12.02 -6.31
C LYS A 11 12.76 -11.20 -7.24
N ILE A 12 13.26 -10.04 -6.78
CA ILE A 12 14.20 -9.21 -7.57
C ILE A 12 15.53 -9.92 -7.78
N ILE A 13 16.12 -10.47 -6.71
CA ILE A 13 17.43 -11.13 -6.74
C ILE A 13 17.39 -12.38 -7.64
N ASP A 14 16.30 -13.15 -7.57
CA ASP A 14 16.11 -14.37 -8.35
C ASP A 14 15.70 -14.10 -9.81
N GLY A 15 15.48 -12.83 -10.17
CA GLY A 15 15.07 -12.44 -11.52
C GLY A 15 13.65 -12.89 -11.89
N GLU A 16 12.80 -13.12 -10.89
CA GLU A 16 11.41 -13.51 -11.14
C GLU A 16 10.65 -12.41 -11.88
N PRO A 17 9.79 -12.78 -12.85
CA PRO A 17 8.85 -11.83 -13.44
C PRO A 17 8.03 -11.15 -12.35
N ARG A 18 8.08 -9.82 -12.31
CA ARG A 18 7.26 -9.00 -11.43
C ARG A 18 6.38 -8.09 -12.27
N LYS A 19 5.33 -7.57 -11.66
CA LYS A 19 4.56 -6.48 -12.25
C LYS A 19 5.47 -5.29 -12.53
N ASP A 20 5.22 -4.60 -13.64
CA ASP A 20 5.99 -3.42 -14.04
C ASP A 20 5.90 -2.31 -12.98
N ASP A 21 4.74 -2.21 -12.31
CA ASP A 21 4.56 -1.33 -11.17
C ASP A 21 5.10 -1.96 -9.88
N MET A 22 6.18 -1.38 -9.36
CA MET A 22 6.77 -1.73 -8.07
C MET A 22 5.73 -1.79 -6.94
N ARG A 23 4.72 -0.90 -6.95
CA ARG A 23 3.72 -0.79 -5.90
C ARG A 23 2.83 -2.02 -5.85
N GLU A 24 2.44 -2.52 -7.02
CA GLU A 24 1.65 -3.73 -7.11
C GLU A 24 2.46 -4.98 -6.76
N ALA A 25 3.72 -5.06 -7.23
CA ALA A 25 4.60 -6.18 -6.91
C ALA A 25 4.93 -6.27 -5.41
N LEU A 26 5.11 -5.13 -4.75
CA LEU A 26 5.35 -5.07 -3.31
C LEU A 26 4.08 -5.36 -2.49
N ALA A 27 2.90 -4.88 -2.93
CA ALA A 27 1.62 -5.23 -2.31
C ALA A 27 1.36 -6.74 -2.35
N GLU A 28 1.56 -7.37 -3.51
CA GLU A 28 1.44 -8.83 -3.67
C GLU A 28 2.37 -9.60 -2.72
N SER A 29 3.59 -9.08 -2.52
CA SER A 29 4.55 -9.69 -1.60
C SER A 29 4.12 -9.59 -0.13
N PHE A 30 3.37 -8.55 0.25
CA PHE A 30 2.77 -8.47 1.59
C PHE A 30 1.56 -9.39 1.76
N ASP A 31 0.68 -9.45 0.74
CA ASP A 31 -0.51 -10.30 0.74
C ASP A 31 -0.20 -11.78 1.03
N LEU A 32 0.95 -12.28 0.54
CA LEU A 32 1.42 -13.64 0.80
C LEU A 32 1.52 -14.01 2.30
N PHE A 33 1.68 -13.02 3.18
CA PHE A 33 1.88 -13.22 4.61
C PHE A 33 0.73 -12.67 5.47
N THR A 34 -0.35 -12.16 4.87
CA THR A 34 -1.51 -11.63 5.60
C THR A 34 -2.78 -12.34 5.19
N ARG A 35 -3.24 -13.24 6.06
CA ARG A 35 -4.48 -13.98 5.82
C ARG A 35 -5.68 -13.04 5.93
N ASP A 36 -6.61 -13.13 4.98
CA ASP A 36 -7.89 -12.42 4.96
C ASP A 36 -7.77 -10.88 4.86
N ALA A 37 -6.57 -10.33 4.64
CA ALA A 37 -6.31 -8.89 4.49
C ALA A 37 -5.47 -8.61 3.25
N HIS A 38 -5.85 -7.58 2.51
CA HIS A 38 -5.08 -7.08 1.38
C HIS A 38 -4.25 -5.86 1.74
N TRP A 39 -3.16 -5.68 1.01
CA TRP A 39 -2.31 -4.51 1.03
C TRP A 39 -2.47 -3.69 -0.24
N ARG A 40 -2.37 -2.38 -0.10
CA ARG A 40 -2.23 -1.45 -1.23
C ARG A 40 -1.10 -0.47 -0.97
N ILE A 41 -0.47 -0.07 -2.06
CA ILE A 41 0.64 0.87 -2.06
C ILE A 41 0.32 1.97 -3.07
N ALA A 42 0.25 3.20 -2.60
CA ALA A 42 -0.10 4.37 -3.40
C ALA A 42 1.05 5.39 -3.39
N PRO A 43 1.12 6.31 -4.37
CA PRO A 43 2.04 7.43 -4.32
C PRO A 43 1.76 8.26 -3.06
N TYR A 44 2.81 8.71 -2.38
CA TYR A 44 2.63 9.62 -1.25
C TYR A 44 2.39 11.05 -1.77
N LEU A 45 1.23 11.61 -1.43
CA LEU A 45 0.84 12.99 -1.78
C LEU A 45 1.13 13.93 -0.60
N ARG A 46 1.89 15.00 -0.83
CA ARG A 46 2.09 16.05 0.17
C ARG A 46 0.82 16.89 0.28
N LEU A 47 0.07 16.77 1.38
CA LEU A 47 -1.21 17.48 1.57
C LEU A 47 -1.12 19.01 1.42
N LYS A 48 0.01 19.63 1.75
CA LYS A 48 0.17 21.10 1.62
C LYS A 48 0.33 21.57 0.16
N THR A 49 1.00 20.79 -0.69
CA THR A 49 1.36 21.22 -2.07
C THR A 49 0.67 20.40 -3.15
N HIS A 50 0.02 19.29 -2.80
CA HIS A 50 -0.51 18.29 -3.71
C HIS A 50 0.54 17.71 -4.67
N GLU A 51 1.81 17.75 -4.29
CA GLU A 51 2.89 17.12 -5.06
C GLU A 51 3.11 15.68 -4.60
N ILE A 52 3.34 14.77 -5.56
CA ILE A 52 3.83 13.44 -5.25
C ILE A 52 5.28 13.57 -4.78
N VAL A 53 5.58 13.03 -3.60
CA VAL A 53 6.95 13.05 -3.09
C VAL A 53 7.70 11.86 -3.69
N PRO A 54 8.75 12.09 -4.50
CA PRO A 54 9.55 10.99 -5.03
C PRO A 54 10.19 10.22 -3.86
N ASN A 55 10.36 8.92 -4.04
CA ASN A 55 10.91 7.99 -3.04
C ASN A 55 10.04 7.73 -1.79
N HIS A 56 8.79 8.21 -1.77
CA HIS A 56 7.83 7.90 -0.71
C HIS A 56 6.57 7.24 -1.28
N VAL A 57 6.07 6.24 -0.56
CA VAL A 57 4.81 5.58 -0.86
C VAL A 57 3.98 5.48 0.41
N LEU A 58 2.66 5.59 0.24
CA LEU A 58 1.70 5.25 1.28
C LEU A 58 1.44 3.75 1.22
N VAL A 59 1.67 3.06 2.34
CA VAL A 59 1.37 1.64 2.49
C VAL A 59 0.20 1.49 3.47
N TYR A 60 -0.84 0.79 3.07
CA TYR A 60 -2.02 0.55 3.90
C TYR A 60 -2.58 -0.85 3.66
N THR A 61 -3.28 -1.37 4.65
CA THR A 61 -3.83 -2.73 4.67
C THR A 61 -5.28 -2.67 5.14
N ASP A 62 -6.02 -3.74 4.85
CA ASP A 62 -7.31 -3.95 5.48
C ASP A 62 -7.19 -4.00 7.00
N THR A 63 -8.22 -3.52 7.68
CA THR A 63 -8.21 -3.39 9.14
C THR A 63 -8.77 -4.65 9.77
N TYR A 64 -7.95 -5.34 10.56
CA TYR A 64 -8.42 -6.43 11.41
C TYR A 64 -9.32 -5.92 12.53
N VAL A 65 -10.51 -6.50 12.63
CA VAL A 65 -11.43 -6.27 13.75
C VAL A 65 -11.31 -7.44 14.72
N LEU A 66 -10.58 -7.22 15.81
CA LEU A 66 -10.39 -8.17 16.91
C LEU A 66 -9.90 -9.57 16.47
N GLY A 67 -9.19 -9.64 15.32
CA GLY A 67 -8.70 -10.89 14.73
C GLY A 67 -9.78 -11.82 14.19
N LYS A 68 -11.04 -11.36 14.08
CA LYS A 68 -12.17 -12.19 13.64
C LYS A 68 -12.50 -12.03 12.15
N PHE A 69 -12.43 -10.81 11.66
CA PHE A 69 -12.69 -10.45 10.27
C PHE A 69 -11.91 -9.18 9.92
N THR A 70 -11.90 -8.83 8.64
CA THR A 70 -11.25 -7.63 8.12
C THR A 70 -12.29 -6.68 7.54
N LEU A 71 -12.02 -5.38 7.66
CA LEU A 71 -12.73 -4.35 6.91
C LEU A 71 -11.94 -4.09 5.62
N PRO A 72 -12.57 -4.13 4.44
CA PRO A 72 -11.91 -3.94 3.13
C PRO A 72 -11.60 -2.45 2.91
N VAL A 73 -10.74 -1.90 3.75
CA VAL A 73 -10.32 -0.49 3.70
C VAL A 73 -9.50 -0.24 2.45
N THR A 74 -8.77 -1.25 1.98
CA THR A 74 -8.00 -1.13 0.74
C THR A 74 -8.88 -0.86 -0.47
N ASP A 75 -10.08 -1.44 -0.52
CA ASP A 75 -11.02 -1.29 -1.63
C ASP A 75 -11.81 0.03 -1.63
N GLN A 76 -11.67 0.84 -0.58
CA GLN A 76 -12.41 2.10 -0.48
C GLN A 76 -11.93 3.11 -1.53
N VAL A 77 -12.88 3.63 -2.30
CA VAL A 77 -12.65 4.76 -3.20
C VAL A 77 -12.86 6.04 -2.39
N LEU A 78 -11.81 6.84 -2.22
CA LEU A 78 -11.92 8.12 -1.51
C LEU A 78 -12.72 9.12 -2.35
N PRO A 79 -13.80 9.71 -1.80
CA PRO A 79 -14.53 10.77 -2.49
C PRO A 79 -13.63 11.96 -2.80
N GLU A 80 -13.87 12.63 -3.94
CA GLU A 80 -12.97 13.69 -4.44
C GLU A 80 -12.71 14.80 -3.41
N GLY A 81 -13.73 15.15 -2.61
CA GLY A 81 -13.63 16.19 -1.58
C GLY A 81 -12.58 15.95 -0.50
N TYR A 82 -12.16 14.69 -0.26
CA TYR A 82 -11.09 14.39 0.69
C TYR A 82 -9.71 14.77 0.17
N TRP A 83 -9.50 14.83 -1.16
CA TRP A 83 -8.24 15.29 -1.75
C TRP A 83 -8.05 16.81 -1.61
N ALA A 84 -9.14 17.56 -1.40
CA ALA A 84 -9.10 19.01 -1.21
C ALA A 84 -8.76 19.43 0.23
N LEU A 85 -8.57 18.48 1.15
CA LEU A 85 -8.19 18.77 2.53
C LEU A 85 -6.73 19.22 2.60
N THR A 86 -6.52 20.52 2.71
CA THR A 86 -5.23 21.07 3.11
C THR A 86 -5.11 21.04 4.63
N ALA A 87 -3.94 20.66 5.13
CA ALA A 87 -3.66 20.74 6.57
C ALA A 87 -3.67 22.23 6.97
N LYS A 88 -4.62 22.65 7.81
CA LYS A 88 -4.59 23.96 8.46
C LYS A 88 -3.45 23.98 9.49
N GLU A 89 -2.68 25.07 9.48
CA GLU A 89 -1.56 25.31 10.41
C GLU A 89 -2.05 25.61 11.83
#